data_AF-A0AAU6TM22-F1
#
_entry.id   AF-A0AAU6TM22-F1
#
_cell.length_a   1.000
_cell.length_b   1.000
_cell.length_c   1.000
_cell.angle_alpha   90.00
_cell.angle_beta   90.00
_cell.angle_gamma   90.00
#
_symmetry.space_group_name_H-M   'P 1'
#
loop_
_entity.id
_entity.type
_entity.pdbx_description
1 polymer ?
#
loop_
_entity_poly.entity_id
_entity_poly.type
_entity_poly.pdbx_seq_one_letter_code
_entity_poly.pdbx_strand_id
1 'polypeptide(L)'
;MGINQSLAHLSASDSSLSKKEKSPPSEPIVADSVHPEEPSDWCLHVFGSFLSVYETQWEYQYGSLPTGKFVDFAESIDPNSLNRVLKHCHERIQLGNSWPPQMGELWVLRDALTAEELLDSRIRVLSREPENNIEKWLVQNKLYDLKRVAEAKLDQLFKKYYLEAKRLEEKGKLVTELPNNLLPSHSVKNVNDLKREEYEQQHGKTLNPRIQQILNSKR
;
A
#
# COMPACT_ATOMS: atom_id res chain seq x y z
N MET A 1 34.50 51.52 1.14
CA MET A 1 35.20 52.45 0.23
C MET A 1 36.70 52.25 0.39
N GLY A 2 37.39 52.00 -0.72
CA GLY A 2 38.86 52.05 -0.83
C GLY A 2 39.61 50.80 -0.35
N ILE A 3 40.77 50.41 -0.90
CA ILE A 3 41.59 50.89 -2.01
C ILE A 3 42.48 49.69 -2.43
N ASN A 4 42.72 49.53 -3.73
CA ASN A 4 43.66 48.59 -4.34
C ASN A 4 45.11 48.77 -3.83
N GLN A 5 45.94 47.72 -3.91
CA GLN A 5 47.24 47.80 -4.59
C GLN A 5 47.90 46.43 -4.81
N SER A 6 48.22 46.20 -6.08
CA SER A 6 49.14 45.21 -6.63
C SER A 6 50.52 45.27 -5.98
N LEU A 7 51.27 44.16 -6.02
CA LEU A 7 52.57 44.11 -6.69
C LEU A 7 53.16 42.69 -6.63
N ALA A 8 53.42 42.16 -7.82
CA ALA A 8 54.33 41.06 -8.05
C ALA A 8 55.76 41.41 -7.60
N HIS A 9 56.58 40.38 -7.52
CA HIS A 9 58.04 40.30 -7.69
C HIS A 9 58.69 39.53 -6.53
N LEU A 10 59.19 38.33 -6.82
CA LEU A 10 60.62 38.01 -6.84
C LEU A 10 60.81 36.52 -7.13
N SER A 11 61.25 36.25 -8.35
CA SER A 11 61.92 35.03 -8.78
C SER A 11 63.42 35.08 -8.42
N ALA A 12 64.05 33.91 -8.49
CA ALA A 12 65.51 33.60 -8.45
C ALA A 12 66.04 33.27 -7.04
N SER A 13 66.87 32.25 -6.81
CA SER A 13 67.51 31.25 -7.69
C SER A 13 68.28 30.25 -6.80
N ASP A 14 68.53 29.06 -7.36
CA ASP A 14 69.72 28.20 -7.19
C ASP A 14 70.02 27.57 -5.81
N SER A 15 70.55 26.35 -5.67
CA SER A 15 70.66 25.13 -6.48
C SER A 15 71.39 24.09 -5.60
N SER A 16 71.23 22.80 -5.95
CA SER A 16 72.25 21.74 -5.83
C SER A 16 72.18 20.65 -4.72
N LEU A 17 72.38 19.42 -5.23
CA LEU A 17 73.01 18.21 -4.66
C LEU A 17 72.26 17.23 -3.74
N SER A 18 71.79 16.15 -4.38
CA SER A 18 72.03 14.72 -4.11
C SER A 18 72.21 14.22 -2.67
N LYS A 19 71.29 13.35 -2.20
CA LYS A 19 71.64 12.15 -1.42
C LYS A 19 70.55 11.05 -1.45
N LYS A 20 71.09 9.84 -1.56
CA LYS A 20 70.56 8.51 -1.84
C LYS A 20 69.81 7.87 -0.63
N GLU A 21 68.81 7.04 -0.96
CA GLU A 21 68.25 5.88 -0.22
C GLU A 21 67.73 6.06 1.23
N LYS A 22 66.47 5.66 1.50
CA LYS A 22 66.10 4.28 1.93
C LYS A 22 64.62 4.24 2.37
N SER A 23 63.79 3.51 1.63
CA SER A 23 62.39 3.21 1.97
C SER A 23 62.32 2.29 3.20
N PRO A 24 61.37 2.47 4.13
CA PRO A 24 60.92 1.39 4.99
C PRO A 24 59.83 0.55 4.27
N PRO A 25 59.69 -0.74 4.62
CA PRO A 25 58.86 -1.68 3.88
C PRO A 25 57.38 -1.42 4.15
N SER A 26 56.60 -1.24 3.07
CA SER A 26 55.15 -1.32 3.12
C SER A 26 54.76 -2.77 3.44
N GLU A 27 54.16 -2.98 4.59
CA GLU A 27 53.37 -4.19 4.86
C GLU A 27 52.24 -4.27 3.82
N PRO A 28 51.95 -5.45 3.25
CA PRO A 28 50.80 -5.60 2.38
C PRO A 28 49.55 -5.48 3.27
N ILE A 29 48.89 -4.32 3.20
CA ILE A 29 47.47 -4.25 3.51
C ILE A 29 46.83 -5.27 2.57
N VAL A 30 46.36 -6.38 3.15
CA VAL A 30 45.48 -7.31 2.46
C VAL A 30 44.26 -6.49 2.10
N ALA A 31 44.27 -5.95 0.88
CA ALA A 31 43.08 -5.50 0.22
C ALA A 31 42.24 -6.76 0.11
N ASP A 32 41.31 -6.90 1.05
CA ASP A 32 40.18 -7.78 0.90
C ASP A 32 39.54 -7.32 -0.41
N SER A 33 39.82 -8.05 -1.48
CA SER A 33 39.27 -7.82 -2.79
C SER A 33 37.81 -8.17 -2.69
N VAL A 34 37.01 -7.22 -2.20
CA VAL A 34 35.57 -7.17 -2.40
C VAL A 34 35.41 -7.05 -3.90
N HIS A 35 35.39 -8.18 -4.58
CA HIS A 35 34.81 -8.27 -5.91
C HIS A 35 33.43 -7.65 -5.79
N PRO A 36 33.07 -6.63 -6.60
CA PRO A 36 31.68 -6.27 -6.76
C PRO A 36 31.01 -7.55 -7.25
N GLU A 37 30.20 -8.20 -6.41
CA GLU A 37 29.42 -9.34 -6.83
C GLU A 37 28.67 -8.93 -8.09
N GLU A 38 28.90 -9.66 -9.19
CA GLU A 38 28.18 -9.38 -10.43
C GLU A 38 26.68 -9.51 -10.14
N PRO A 39 25.86 -8.53 -10.59
CA PRO A 39 24.45 -8.54 -10.30
C PRO A 39 23.81 -9.80 -10.88
N SER A 40 22.93 -10.44 -10.11
CA SER A 40 22.24 -11.66 -10.53
C SER A 40 21.44 -11.43 -11.83
N ASP A 41 21.22 -12.50 -12.61
CA ASP A 41 20.39 -12.45 -13.82
C ASP A 41 18.99 -11.88 -13.55
N TRP A 42 18.44 -12.19 -12.36
CA TRP A 42 17.18 -11.62 -11.90
C TRP A 42 17.29 -10.11 -11.68
N CYS A 43 18.34 -9.64 -11.00
CA CYS A 43 18.57 -8.21 -10.82
C CYS A 43 18.69 -7.48 -12.17
N LEU A 44 19.41 -8.06 -13.13
CA LEU A 44 19.53 -7.51 -14.48
C LEU A 44 18.19 -7.49 -15.22
N HIS A 45 17.37 -8.53 -15.06
CA HIS A 45 16.02 -8.57 -15.63
C HIS A 45 15.10 -7.51 -15.03
N VAL A 46 15.10 -7.35 -13.71
CA VAL A 46 14.34 -6.31 -13.00
C VAL A 46 14.78 -4.92 -13.47
N PHE A 47 16.10 -4.67 -13.51
CA PHE A 47 16.67 -3.41 -13.98
C PHE A 47 16.31 -3.13 -15.45
N GLY A 48 16.48 -4.12 -16.33
CA GLY A 48 16.15 -4.02 -17.74
C GLY A 48 14.66 -3.75 -17.98
N SER A 49 13.79 -4.29 -17.13
CA SER A 49 12.35 -4.03 -17.20
C SER A 49 12.04 -2.55 -16.94
N PHE A 50 12.64 -1.94 -15.91
CA PHE A 50 12.47 -0.51 -15.67
C PHE A 50 13.11 0.36 -16.75
N LEU A 51 14.28 -0.03 -17.23
CA LEU A 51 14.95 0.62 -18.36
C LEU A 51 14.07 0.62 -19.62
N SER A 52 13.34 -0.48 -19.88
CA SER A 52 12.41 -0.53 -21.03
C SER A 52 11.21 0.41 -20.91
N VAL A 53 10.78 0.72 -19.69
CA VAL A 53 9.61 1.59 -19.42
C VAL A 53 9.99 3.06 -19.46
N TYR A 54 11.16 3.41 -18.92
CA TYR A 54 11.60 4.80 -18.73
C TYR A 54 12.74 5.23 -19.64
N GLU A 55 13.36 4.29 -20.36
CA GLU A 55 14.42 4.49 -21.34
C GLU A 55 15.53 5.42 -20.81
N THR A 56 15.82 6.49 -21.54
CA THR A 56 16.88 7.47 -21.22
C THR A 56 16.72 8.11 -19.84
N GLN A 57 15.50 8.23 -19.31
CA GLN A 57 15.27 8.84 -18.00
C GLN A 57 15.70 7.91 -16.86
N TRP A 58 15.58 6.60 -17.07
CA TRP A 58 16.10 5.61 -16.12
C TRP A 58 17.61 5.73 -16.00
N GLU A 59 18.30 5.73 -17.14
CA GLU A 59 19.76 5.81 -17.19
C GLU A 59 20.27 7.13 -16.59
N TYR A 60 19.57 8.24 -16.83
CA TYR A 60 19.90 9.53 -16.21
C TYR A 60 19.85 9.48 -14.68
N GLN A 61 18.87 8.79 -14.10
CA GLN A 61 18.66 8.80 -12.65
C GLN A 61 19.42 7.69 -11.91
N TYR A 62 19.56 6.52 -12.52
CA TYR A 62 20.10 5.32 -11.89
C TYR A 62 21.36 4.77 -12.57
N GLY A 63 21.77 5.33 -13.70
CA GLY A 63 22.88 4.85 -14.51
C GLY A 63 22.52 3.66 -15.38
N SER A 64 23.52 3.09 -16.06
CA SER A 64 23.37 1.98 -16.99
C SER A 64 23.45 0.60 -16.34
N LEU A 65 23.88 0.52 -15.08
CA LEU A 65 24.07 -0.73 -14.34
C LEU A 65 23.38 -0.67 -12.97
N PRO A 66 22.81 -1.80 -12.49
CA PRO A 66 22.23 -1.85 -11.16
C PRO A 66 23.31 -1.62 -10.10
N THR A 67 23.01 -0.79 -9.12
CA THR A 67 23.97 -0.41 -8.07
C THR A 67 23.37 -0.59 -6.68
N GLY A 68 24.14 -1.17 -5.74
CA GLY A 68 23.87 -1.21 -4.29
C GLY A 68 22.39 -1.43 -3.93
N LYS A 69 21.71 -0.37 -3.49
CA LYS A 69 20.30 -0.39 -3.05
C LYS A 69 19.31 -0.96 -4.07
N PHE A 70 19.62 -0.86 -5.37
CA PHE A 70 18.78 -1.46 -6.39
C PHE A 70 18.90 -2.98 -6.38
N VAL A 71 20.10 -3.51 -6.14
CA VAL A 71 20.33 -4.95 -6.03
C VAL A 71 19.52 -5.50 -4.85
N ASP A 72 19.60 -4.84 -3.68
CA ASP A 72 18.80 -5.19 -2.51
C ASP A 72 17.29 -5.21 -2.81
N PHE A 73 16.82 -4.21 -3.55
CA PHE A 73 15.42 -4.13 -3.96
C PHE A 73 15.05 -5.28 -4.90
N ALA A 74 15.87 -5.54 -5.92
CA ALA A 74 15.63 -6.59 -6.90
C ALA A 74 15.64 -7.98 -6.26
N GLU A 75 16.49 -8.23 -5.28
CA GLU A 75 16.50 -9.49 -4.54
C GLU A 75 15.27 -9.67 -3.64
N SER A 76 14.69 -8.56 -3.17
CA SER A 76 13.50 -8.60 -2.31
C SER A 76 12.17 -8.75 -3.05
N ILE A 77 12.16 -8.61 -4.39
CA ILE A 77 10.94 -8.55 -5.19
C ILE A 77 10.70 -9.86 -5.95
N ASP A 78 9.47 -10.36 -5.88
CA ASP A 78 9.02 -11.50 -6.67
C ASP A 78 8.42 -11.05 -8.02
N PRO A 79 8.25 -11.96 -9.00
CA PRO A 79 7.71 -11.60 -10.32
C PRO A 79 6.33 -10.94 -10.30
N ASN A 80 5.44 -11.30 -9.37
CA ASN A 80 4.11 -10.69 -9.30
C ASN A 80 4.20 -9.26 -8.80
N SER A 81 5.01 -9.03 -7.76
CA SER A 81 5.26 -7.69 -7.25
C SER A 81 6.00 -6.81 -8.27
N LEU A 82 6.94 -7.37 -9.04
CA LEU A 82 7.60 -6.63 -10.14
C LEU A 82 6.56 -6.14 -11.15
N ASN A 83 5.69 -7.04 -11.63
CA ASN A 83 4.61 -6.67 -12.55
C ASN A 83 3.70 -5.58 -11.96
N ARG A 84 3.40 -5.65 -10.65
CA ARG A 84 2.63 -4.61 -9.96
C ARG A 84 3.34 -3.25 -9.98
N VAL A 85 4.63 -3.22 -9.65
CA VAL A 85 5.43 -1.99 -9.70
C VAL A 85 5.50 -1.43 -11.12
N LEU A 86 5.68 -2.29 -12.12
CA LEU A 86 5.68 -1.87 -13.52
C LEU A 86 4.33 -1.29 -13.91
N LYS A 87 3.19 -1.89 -13.53
CA LYS A 87 1.86 -1.30 -13.76
C LYS A 87 1.75 0.11 -13.17
N HIS A 88 2.19 0.31 -11.93
CA HIS A 88 2.25 1.65 -11.30
C HIS A 88 3.10 2.65 -12.10
N CYS A 89 4.22 2.19 -12.65
CA CYS A 89 5.08 3.03 -13.49
C CYS A 89 4.36 3.47 -14.77
N HIS A 90 3.64 2.56 -15.43
CA HIS A 90 2.84 2.88 -16.61
C HIS A 90 1.69 3.84 -16.28
N GLU A 91 0.99 3.64 -15.16
CA GLU A 91 -0.06 4.56 -14.69
C GLU A 91 0.49 5.98 -14.47
N ARG A 92 1.68 6.10 -13.87
CA ARG A 92 2.34 7.41 -13.68
C ARG A 92 2.66 8.09 -15.01
N ILE A 93 3.16 7.34 -15.99
CA ILE A 93 3.46 7.86 -17.32
C ILE A 93 2.17 8.34 -18.01
N GLN A 94 1.08 7.58 -17.91
CA GLN A 94 -0.23 7.97 -18.45
C GLN A 94 -0.78 9.24 -17.80
N LEU A 95 -0.51 9.46 -16.51
CA LEU A 95 -0.84 10.68 -15.78
C LEU A 95 0.08 11.87 -16.12
N GLY A 96 1.05 11.68 -17.02
CA GLY A 96 1.98 12.72 -17.47
C GLY A 96 3.26 12.85 -16.65
N ASN A 97 3.48 11.97 -15.67
CA ASN A 97 4.75 11.90 -14.95
C ASN A 97 5.67 10.88 -15.61
N SER A 98 6.52 11.36 -16.51
CA SER A 98 7.47 10.51 -17.23
C SER A 98 8.66 10.08 -16.38
N TRP A 99 8.94 10.73 -15.25
CA TRP A 99 10.15 10.45 -14.46
C TRP A 99 10.07 9.15 -13.64
N PRO A 100 11.16 8.36 -13.58
CA PRO A 100 11.24 7.16 -12.76
C PRO A 100 10.92 7.41 -11.28
N PRO A 101 10.28 6.45 -10.58
CA PRO A 101 10.11 6.53 -9.14
C PRO A 101 11.45 6.56 -8.43
N GLN A 102 11.50 7.23 -7.28
CA GLN A 102 12.67 7.15 -6.41
C GLN A 102 12.77 5.76 -5.76
N MET A 103 13.96 5.36 -5.32
CA MET A 103 14.17 4.05 -4.69
C MET A 103 13.19 3.79 -3.53
N GLY A 104 12.98 4.77 -2.65
CA GLY A 104 12.00 4.65 -1.57
C GLY A 104 10.55 4.50 -2.04
N GLU A 105 10.20 5.08 -3.20
CA GLU A 105 8.88 4.89 -3.80
C GLU A 105 8.71 3.48 -4.37
N LEU A 106 9.76 2.90 -4.98
CA LEU A 106 9.71 1.52 -5.49
C LEU A 106 9.37 0.51 -4.38
N TRP A 107 9.96 0.67 -3.20
CA TRP A 107 9.64 -0.16 -2.03
C TRP A 107 8.17 -0.06 -1.61
N VAL A 108 7.59 1.15 -1.68
CA VAL A 108 6.18 1.35 -1.35
C VAL A 108 5.27 0.77 -2.43
N LEU A 109 5.62 0.96 -3.70
CA LEU A 109 4.83 0.50 -4.85
C LEU A 109 4.75 -1.02 -4.94
N ARG A 110 5.78 -1.73 -4.44
CA ARG A 110 5.80 -3.20 -4.37
C ARG A 110 4.54 -3.76 -3.69
N ASP A 111 4.16 -3.15 -2.57
CA ASP A 111 3.09 -3.62 -1.69
C ASP A 111 1.79 -2.79 -1.85
N ALA A 112 1.77 -1.81 -2.76
CA ALA A 112 0.62 -0.93 -3.00
C ALA A 112 -0.26 -1.47 -4.12
N LEU A 113 -1.58 -1.46 -3.95
CA LEU A 113 -2.53 -1.83 -5.01
C LEU A 113 -2.47 -0.85 -6.17
N THR A 114 -2.54 -1.37 -7.40
CA THR A 114 -2.67 -0.55 -8.64
C THR A 114 -4.04 0.13 -8.71
N ALA A 115 -4.18 1.11 -9.62
CA ALA A 115 -5.48 1.75 -9.84
C ALA A 115 -6.53 0.74 -10.33
N GLU A 116 -6.11 -0.21 -11.18
CA GLU A 116 -6.94 -1.32 -11.66
C GLU A 116 -7.40 -2.23 -10.51
N GLU A 117 -6.47 -2.72 -9.67
CA GLU A 117 -6.81 -3.59 -8.53
C GLU A 117 -7.74 -2.88 -7.53
N LEU A 118 -7.54 -1.57 -7.32
CA LEU A 118 -8.39 -0.76 -6.45
C LEU A 118 -9.80 -0.61 -7.03
N LEU A 119 -9.93 -0.45 -8.36
CA LEU A 119 -11.20 -0.40 -9.04
C LEU A 119 -11.94 -1.75 -8.95
N ASP A 120 -11.26 -2.87 -9.16
CA ASP A 120 -11.86 -4.19 -9.02
C ASP A 120 -12.32 -4.46 -7.59
N SER A 121 -11.49 -4.10 -6.61
CA SER A 121 -11.83 -4.17 -5.18
C SER A 121 -13.06 -3.32 -4.87
N ARG A 122 -13.16 -2.12 -5.44
CA ARG A 122 -14.31 -1.24 -5.30
C ARG A 122 -15.58 -1.89 -5.86
N ILE A 123 -15.51 -2.50 -7.05
CA ILE A 123 -16.64 -3.20 -7.66
C ILE A 123 -17.13 -4.32 -6.74
N ARG A 124 -16.23 -5.18 -6.26
CA ARG A 124 -16.52 -6.28 -5.32
C ARG A 124 -17.16 -5.79 -4.03
N VAL A 125 -16.64 -4.72 -3.44
CA VAL A 125 -17.20 -4.15 -2.20
C VAL A 125 -18.62 -3.61 -2.45
N LEU A 126 -18.86 -2.93 -3.56
CA LEU A 126 -20.18 -2.39 -3.90
C LEU A 126 -21.20 -3.50 -4.25
N SER A 127 -20.75 -4.58 -4.89
CA SER A 127 -21.56 -5.78 -5.21
C SER A 127 -21.79 -6.70 -4.00
N ARG A 128 -21.05 -6.49 -2.90
CA ARG A 128 -21.05 -7.35 -1.68
C ARG A 128 -20.44 -8.73 -1.91
N GLU A 129 -19.43 -8.81 -2.77
CA GLU A 129 -18.67 -10.03 -3.05
C GLU A 129 -17.21 -9.85 -2.61
N PRO A 130 -16.93 -9.64 -1.31
CA PRO A 130 -15.58 -9.36 -0.84
C PRO A 130 -14.70 -10.61 -0.93
N GLU A 131 -13.50 -10.45 -1.48
CA GLU A 131 -12.49 -11.49 -1.61
C GLU A 131 -11.61 -11.55 -0.35
N ASN A 132 -11.15 -10.39 0.11
CA ASN A 132 -10.17 -10.27 1.20
C ASN A 132 -10.78 -9.74 2.51
N ASN A 133 -10.06 -9.89 3.62
CA ASN A 133 -10.51 -9.39 4.93
C ASN A 133 -10.71 -7.87 4.95
N ILE A 134 -9.83 -7.12 4.27
CA ILE A 134 -10.02 -5.68 4.07
C ILE A 134 -11.38 -5.37 3.42
N GLU A 135 -11.72 -6.09 2.35
CA GLU A 135 -12.98 -5.89 1.62
C GLU A 135 -14.18 -6.27 2.49
N LYS A 136 -14.09 -7.38 3.24
CA LYS A 136 -15.12 -7.77 4.21
C LYS A 136 -15.37 -6.67 5.25
N TRP A 137 -14.29 -6.08 5.77
CA TRP A 137 -14.38 -4.98 6.72
C TRP A 137 -15.05 -3.74 6.11
N LEU A 138 -14.70 -3.40 4.86
CA LEU A 138 -15.30 -2.29 4.13
C LEU A 138 -16.80 -2.51 3.90
N VAL A 139 -17.19 -3.72 3.51
CA VAL A 139 -18.60 -4.11 3.33
C VAL A 139 -19.39 -3.92 4.63
N GLN A 140 -18.81 -4.29 5.77
CA GLN A 140 -19.46 -4.20 7.09
C GLN A 140 -19.55 -2.78 7.63
N ASN A 141 -18.47 -2.00 7.51
CA ASN A 141 -18.33 -0.74 8.24
C ASN A 141 -18.56 0.50 7.38
N LYS A 142 -18.30 0.43 6.07
CA LYS A 142 -18.20 1.62 5.20
C LYS A 142 -19.10 1.56 3.96
N LEU A 143 -19.73 0.42 3.66
CA LEU A 143 -20.56 0.24 2.47
C LEU A 143 -21.70 1.26 2.37
N TYR A 144 -22.33 1.60 3.49
CA TYR A 144 -23.42 2.56 3.53
C TYR A 144 -22.99 3.92 3.00
N ASP A 145 -21.83 4.42 3.44
CA ASP A 145 -21.27 5.68 2.98
C ASP A 145 -20.89 5.60 1.49
N LEU A 146 -20.21 4.51 1.10
CA LEU A 146 -19.74 4.30 -0.27
C LEU A 146 -20.89 4.30 -1.29
N LYS A 147 -22.07 3.77 -0.95
CA LYS A 147 -23.23 3.76 -1.85
C LYS A 147 -23.91 5.11 -2.02
N ARG A 148 -23.67 6.07 -1.12
CA ARG A 148 -24.37 7.37 -1.10
C ARG A 148 -23.52 8.52 -1.63
N VAL A 149 -22.21 8.31 -1.76
CA VAL A 149 -21.29 9.31 -2.30
C VAL A 149 -21.47 9.41 -3.81
N ALA A 150 -21.35 10.64 -4.34
CA ALA A 150 -21.38 10.89 -5.78
C ALA A 150 -20.18 10.21 -6.46
N GLU A 151 -20.41 9.63 -7.64
CA GLU A 151 -19.43 8.84 -8.39
C GLU A 151 -18.05 9.52 -8.51
N ALA A 152 -18.03 10.81 -8.83
CA ALA A 152 -16.78 11.58 -8.99
C ALA A 152 -15.90 11.68 -7.72
N LYS A 153 -16.46 11.44 -6.53
CA LYS A 153 -15.73 11.44 -5.25
C LYS A 153 -15.52 10.05 -4.67
N LEU A 154 -16.09 9.03 -5.31
CA LEU A 154 -16.15 7.69 -4.76
C LEU A 154 -14.75 7.08 -4.70
N ASP A 155 -13.93 7.22 -5.75
CA ASP A 155 -12.58 6.65 -5.78
C ASP A 155 -11.68 7.21 -4.68
N GLN A 156 -11.74 8.53 -4.44
CA GLN A 156 -10.97 9.17 -3.37
C GLN A 156 -11.40 8.68 -1.98
N LEU A 157 -12.71 8.54 -1.76
CA LEU A 157 -13.26 8.07 -0.50
C LEU A 157 -12.95 6.59 -0.27
N PHE A 158 -13.10 5.76 -1.31
CA PHE A 158 -12.78 4.35 -1.27
C PHE A 158 -11.30 4.12 -0.97
N LYS A 159 -10.40 4.81 -1.68
CA LYS A 159 -8.95 4.75 -1.40
C LYS A 159 -8.62 5.11 0.05
N LYS A 160 -9.27 6.14 0.60
CA LYS A 160 -9.10 6.52 2.01
C LYS A 160 -9.52 5.40 2.96
N TYR A 161 -10.69 4.80 2.76
CA TYR A 161 -11.19 3.71 3.61
C TYR A 161 -10.38 2.43 3.44
N TYR A 162 -9.90 2.13 2.23
CA TYR A 162 -9.02 0.99 1.99
C TYR A 162 -7.71 1.13 2.76
N LEU A 163 -7.10 2.33 2.73
CA LEU A 163 -5.90 2.61 3.52
C LEU A 163 -6.15 2.55 5.03
N GLU A 164 -7.31 3.00 5.49
CA GLU A 164 -7.73 2.87 6.89
C GLU A 164 -7.79 1.40 7.30
N ALA A 165 -8.44 0.56 6.48
CA ALA A 165 -8.54 -0.87 6.71
C ALA A 165 -7.18 -1.58 6.67
N LYS A 166 -6.32 -1.27 5.68
CA LYS A 166 -4.96 -1.82 5.58
C LYS A 166 -4.13 -1.50 6.84
N ARG A 167 -4.21 -0.26 7.33
CA ARG A 167 -3.54 0.13 8.59
C ARG A 167 -4.10 -0.57 9.82
N LEU A 168 -5.39 -0.95 9.82
CA LEU A 168 -5.98 -1.75 10.89
C LEU A 168 -5.50 -3.20 10.82
N GLU A 169 -5.34 -3.74 9.62
CA GLU A 169 -4.79 -5.08 9.38
C GLU A 169 -3.33 -5.17 9.84
N GLU A 170 -2.49 -4.23 9.44
CA GLU A 170 -1.09 -4.13 9.87
C GLU A 170 -0.94 -4.03 11.40
N LYS A 171 -1.93 -3.45 12.08
CA LYS A 171 -1.97 -3.34 13.55
C LYS A 171 -2.61 -4.54 14.25
N GLY A 172 -3.11 -5.53 13.49
CA GLY A 172 -3.83 -6.69 14.03
C GLY A 172 -5.18 -6.33 14.66
N LYS A 173 -5.79 -5.21 14.29
CA LYS A 173 -7.07 -4.71 14.84
C LYS A 173 -8.24 -4.85 13.86
N LEU A 174 -8.02 -5.45 12.69
CA LEU A 174 -9.06 -5.66 11.69
C LEU A 174 -9.98 -6.80 12.15
N VAL A 175 -11.17 -6.44 12.62
CA VAL A 175 -12.20 -7.41 13.02
C VAL A 175 -13.25 -7.49 11.92
N THR A 176 -13.37 -8.65 11.29
CA THR A 176 -14.32 -8.93 10.19
C THR A 176 -15.37 -9.97 10.55
N GLU A 177 -15.19 -10.71 11.65
CA GLU A 177 -16.20 -11.64 12.12
C GLU A 177 -17.23 -10.86 12.94
N LEU A 178 -18.50 -10.95 12.56
CA LEU A 178 -19.60 -10.57 13.45
C LEU A 178 -19.50 -11.54 14.65
N PRO A 179 -19.25 -11.06 15.88
CA PRO A 179 -19.27 -11.96 17.01
C PRO A 179 -20.62 -12.66 17.05
N ASN A 180 -20.62 -14.00 17.09
CA ASN A 180 -21.81 -14.87 17.11
C ASN A 180 -22.84 -14.49 18.19
N ASN A 181 -22.47 -13.61 19.12
CA ASN A 181 -23.26 -13.17 20.25
C ASN A 181 -24.06 -11.88 20.02
N LEU A 182 -24.02 -11.26 18.83
CA LEU A 182 -24.78 -10.02 18.57
C LEU A 182 -26.28 -10.25 18.41
N LEU A 183 -26.69 -11.45 18.01
CA LEU A 183 -28.08 -11.87 18.10
C LEU A 183 -28.24 -12.62 19.43
N PRO A 184 -29.13 -12.14 20.33
CA PRO A 184 -29.52 -12.95 21.47
C PRO A 184 -29.97 -14.33 20.98
N SER A 185 -29.38 -15.40 21.50
CA SER A 185 -29.74 -16.80 21.16
C SER A 185 -31.23 -17.07 21.36
N HIS A 186 -31.88 -16.24 22.16
CA HIS A 186 -33.31 -16.20 22.37
C HIS A 186 -33.80 -14.78 22.08
N SER A 187 -34.74 -14.65 21.13
CA SER A 187 -35.55 -13.43 20.98
C SER A 187 -36.12 -13.06 22.36
N VAL A 188 -35.78 -11.87 22.87
CA VAL A 188 -36.38 -11.36 24.10
C VAL A 188 -37.85 -11.10 23.79
N LYS A 189 -38.72 -11.94 24.31
CA LYS A 189 -40.17 -11.83 24.11
C LYS A 189 -40.64 -10.46 24.59
N ASN A 190 -41.37 -9.74 23.74
CA ASN A 190 -41.98 -8.48 24.12
C ASN A 190 -43.08 -8.74 25.18
N VAL A 191 -43.41 -7.74 25.98
CA VAL A 191 -44.51 -7.79 26.97
C VAL A 191 -45.84 -8.20 26.31
N ASN A 192 -46.05 -7.80 25.05
CA ASN A 192 -47.22 -8.22 24.28
C ASN A 192 -47.18 -9.68 23.85
N ASP A 193 -45.99 -10.23 23.56
CA ASP A 193 -45.83 -11.65 23.21
C ASP A 193 -46.09 -12.52 24.44
N LEU A 194 -45.60 -12.11 25.61
CA LEU A 194 -45.88 -12.78 26.89
C LEU A 194 -47.38 -12.80 27.18
N LYS A 195 -48.05 -11.65 27.10
CA LYS A 195 -49.50 -11.56 27.33
C LYS A 195 -50.31 -12.38 26.31
N ARG A 196 -49.84 -12.44 25.07
CA ARG A 196 -50.47 -13.25 24.03
C ARG A 196 -50.31 -14.74 24.32
N GLU A 197 -49.13 -15.19 24.71
CA GLU A 197 -48.87 -16.57 25.10
C GLU A 197 -49.66 -16.98 26.35
N GLU A 198 -49.73 -16.12 27.36
CA GLU A 198 -50.57 -16.33 28.56
C GLU A 198 -52.05 -16.45 28.21
N TYR A 199 -52.54 -15.60 27.31
CA TYR A 199 -53.91 -15.67 26.82
C TYR A 199 -54.17 -16.95 26.03
N GLU A 200 -53.25 -17.33 25.13
CA GLU A 200 -53.34 -18.56 24.33
C GLU A 200 -53.25 -19.83 25.20
N GLN A 201 -52.51 -19.81 26.31
CA GLN A 201 -52.47 -20.92 27.28
C GLN A 201 -53.79 -21.07 28.04
N GLN A 202 -54.42 -19.95 28.43
CA GLN A 202 -55.65 -19.97 29.22
C GLN A 202 -56.92 -20.18 28.37
N HIS A 203 -56.94 -19.69 27.13
CA HIS A 203 -58.15 -19.64 26.29
C HIS A 203 -58.00 -20.41 24.96
N GLY A 204 -56.85 -21.06 24.74
CA GLY A 204 -56.51 -21.68 23.47
C GLY A 204 -56.35 -20.67 22.33
N LYS A 205 -56.36 -21.13 21.07
CA LYS A 205 -56.29 -20.26 19.88
C LYS A 205 -57.59 -19.50 19.58
N THR A 206 -58.48 -19.35 20.57
CA THR A 206 -59.77 -18.69 20.37
C THR A 206 -59.57 -17.17 20.36
N LEU A 207 -60.20 -16.48 19.39
CA LEU A 207 -60.14 -15.02 19.35
C LEU A 207 -60.75 -14.43 20.62
N ASN A 208 -60.20 -13.32 21.10
CA ASN A 208 -60.75 -12.60 22.23
C ASN A 208 -62.25 -12.30 22.01
N PRO A 209 -63.13 -12.57 23.01
CA PRO A 209 -64.58 -12.44 22.86
C PRO A 209 -65.02 -11.04 22.39
N ARG A 210 -64.27 -9.99 22.75
CA ARG A 210 -64.54 -8.63 22.28
C ARG A 210 -64.28 -8.47 20.78
N ILE A 211 -63.26 -9.13 20.24
CA ILE A 211 -62.96 -9.11 18.81
C ILE A 211 -63.97 -9.97 18.04
N GLN A 212 -64.39 -11.11 18.61
CA GLN A 212 -65.48 -11.91 18.04
C GLN A 212 -66.78 -11.12 17.95
N GLN A 213 -67.13 -10.35 18.99
CA GLN A 213 -68.30 -9.46 18.97
C GLN A 213 -68.21 -8.39 17.88
N ILE A 214 -67.03 -7.77 17.67
CA ILE A 214 -66.82 -6.78 16.61
C ILE A 214 -66.92 -7.40 15.21
N LEU A 215 -66.41 -8.62 15.03
CA LEU A 215 -66.53 -9.35 13.76
C LEU A 215 -67.99 -9.75 13.49
N ASN A 216 -68.70 -10.17 14.53
CA ASN A 216 -70.11 -10.55 14.43
C ASN A 216 -71.03 -9.33 14.22
N SER A 217 -70.69 -8.15 14.75
CA SER A 217 -71.46 -6.91 14.53
C SER A 217 -71.22 -6.25 13.17
N LYS A 218 -70.27 -6.76 12.37
CA LYS A 218 -69.98 -6.31 11.01
C LYS A 218 -70.61 -7.21 9.93
N ARG A 219 -71.30 -8.28 10.32
CA ARG A 219 -72.21 -9.04 9.44
C ARG A 219 -73.62 -8.48 9.58
#